data_AF-B1YB31-F1
#
_entry.id   AF-B1YB31-F1
#
_cell.length_a   1.000
_cell.length_b   1.000
_cell.length_c   1.000
_cell.angle_alpha   90.00
_cell.angle_beta   90.00
_cell.angle_gamma   90.00
#
_symmetry.space_group_name_H-M   'P 1'
#
loop_
_entity.id
_entity.type
_entity.pdbx_description
1 polymer ?
#
loop_
_entity_poly.entity_id
_entity_poly.type
_entity_poly.pdbx_seq_one_letter_code
_entity_poly.pdbx_strand_id
1 'polypeptide(L)' 'MARAKSATSLSDPRRAELLKLIEENGPLTQGQIAKAMGMTWGQVQWHLYVLERDRKVRRVVKDGVTYYVSANAPVELLE' A
#
# COMPACT_ATOMS: atom_id res chain seq x y z
N MET A 1 -13.17 18.51 1.18
CA MET A 1 -12.77 17.09 1.03
C MET A 1 -13.72 16.27 0.13
N ALA A 2 -14.07 16.75 -1.07
CA ALA A 2 -14.99 16.02 -1.96
C ALA A 2 -14.30 14.90 -2.77
N ARG A 3 -13.03 15.09 -3.16
CA ARG A 3 -12.25 14.14 -3.97
C ARG A 3 -11.95 12.80 -3.28
N ALA A 4 -11.88 12.78 -1.95
CA ALA A 4 -11.50 11.59 -1.20
C ALA A 4 -12.58 10.49 -1.22
N LYS A 5 -13.85 10.87 -1.37
CA LYS A 5 -14.98 9.93 -1.43
C LYS A 5 -15.10 9.22 -2.79
N SER A 6 -14.54 9.77 -3.87
CA SER A 6 -14.63 9.21 -5.23
C SER A 6 -13.38 8.46 -5.71
N ALA A 7 -12.22 8.67 -5.07
CA ALA A 7 -11.00 7.97 -5.44
C ALA A 7 -11.14 6.47 -5.13
N THR A 8 -10.86 5.59 -6.09
CA THR A 8 -10.88 4.12 -5.94
C THR A 8 -9.52 3.53 -6.31
N SER A 9 -9.27 2.24 -6.04
CA SER A 9 -8.01 1.58 -6.39
C SER A 9 -7.66 1.73 -7.87
N LEU A 10 -8.66 1.82 -8.75
CA LEU A 10 -8.50 1.94 -10.21
C LEU A 10 -8.41 3.38 -10.72
N SER A 11 -8.67 4.38 -9.87
CA SER A 11 -8.78 5.78 -10.32
C SER A 11 -7.43 6.49 -10.51
N ASP A 12 -6.32 5.82 -10.25
CA ASP A 12 -4.96 6.37 -10.39
C ASP A 12 -3.97 5.23 -10.69
N PRO A 13 -3.22 5.28 -11.81
CA PRO A 13 -2.32 4.19 -12.21
C PRO A 13 -1.21 3.91 -11.20
N ARG A 14 -0.78 4.90 -10.41
CA ARG A 14 0.24 4.71 -9.37
C ARG A 14 -0.16 3.69 -8.32
N ARG A 15 -1.47 3.52 -8.09
CA ARG A 15 -1.98 2.52 -7.15
C ARG A 15 -1.78 1.10 -7.66
N ALA A 16 -1.88 0.90 -8.98
CA ALA A 16 -1.58 -0.39 -9.60
C ALA A 16 -0.07 -0.67 -9.53
N GLU A 17 0.78 0.33 -9.78
CA GLU A 17 2.24 0.22 -9.63
C GLU A 17 2.64 -0.10 -8.19
N LEU A 18 2.05 0.57 -7.20
CA LEU A 18 2.30 0.32 -5.79
C LEU A 18 1.88 -1.10 -5.39
N LEU A 19 0.71 -1.55 -5.84
CA LEU A 19 0.23 -2.90 -5.55
C LEU A 19 1.18 -3.95 -6.15
N LYS A 20 1.59 -3.77 -7.41
CA LYS A 20 2.56 -4.63 -8.09
C LYS A 20 3.89 -4.67 -7.34
N LEU A 21 4.40 -3.52 -6.91
CA LEU A 21 5.64 -3.44 -6.12
C LEU A 21 5.56 -4.28 -4.84
N ILE A 22 4.45 -4.21 -4.11
CA ILE A 22 4.22 -5.00 -2.89
C ILE A 22 4.11 -6.50 -3.23
N GLU A 23 3.44 -6.86 -4.33
CA GLU A 23 3.28 -8.27 -4.74
C GLU A 23 4.61 -8.90 -5.16
N GLU A 24 5.49 -8.14 -5.81
CA GLU A 24 6.79 -8.63 -6.29
C GLU A 24 7.86 -8.69 -5.19
N ASN A 25 7.83 -7.78 -4.21
CA ASN A 25 8.87 -7.66 -3.18
C ASN A 25 8.45 -8.21 -1.82
N GLY A 26 7.16 -8.50 -1.63
CA GLY A 26 6.61 -8.91 -0.35
C GLY A 26 6.32 -7.72 0.58
N PRO A 27 6.35 -7.92 1.91
CA PRO A 27 6.01 -6.87 2.88
C PRO A 27 6.95 -5.67 2.78
N LEU A 28 6.38 -4.47 2.55
CA LEU A 28 7.13 -3.23 2.46
C LEU A 28 6.62 -2.19 3.45
N THR A 29 7.53 -1.47 4.09
CA THR A 29 7.19 -0.27 4.87
C THR A 29 6.82 0.89 3.94
N GLN A 30 6.07 1.87 4.46
CA GLN A 30 5.75 3.08 3.72
C GLN A 30 6.98 3.84 3.22
N GLY A 31 8.07 3.85 4.01
CA GLY A 31 9.34 4.46 3.61
C GLY A 31 10.02 3.74 2.46
N GLN A 32 10.01 2.40 2.45
CA GLN A 32 10.53 1.62 1.33
C GLN A 32 9.73 1.88 0.05
N ILE A 33 8.40 1.95 0.15
CA ILE A 33 7.52 2.26 -0.99
C ILE A 33 7.80 3.68 -1.52
N ALA A 34 7.91 4.67 -0.63
CA ALA A 34 8.22 6.05 -1.01
C ALA A 34 9.55 6.14 -1.77
N LYS A 35 10.58 5.46 -1.28
CA LYS A 35 11.89 5.40 -1.94
C LYS A 35 11.82 4.71 -3.31
N ALA A 36 11.15 3.56 -3.39
CA ALA A 36 11.06 2.78 -4.63
C ALA A 36 10.26 3.49 -5.73
N MET A 37 9.20 4.22 -5.35
CA MET A 37 8.32 4.92 -6.29
C MET A 37 8.75 6.38 -6.57
N GLY A 38 9.79 6.89 -5.90
CA GLY A 38 10.17 8.30 -6.01
C GLY A 38 9.07 9.27 -5.53
N MET A 39 8.29 8.88 -4.51
CA MET A 39 7.16 9.65 -3.99
C MET A 39 7.43 10.18 -2.60
N THR A 40 6.76 11.28 -2.24
CA THR A 40 6.76 11.77 -0.86
C THR A 40 5.96 10.85 0.07
N TRP A 41 6.26 10.90 1.37
CA TRP A 41 5.55 10.11 2.38
C TRP A 41 4.02 10.30 2.32
N GLY A 42 3.55 11.55 2.20
CA GLY A 42 2.12 11.88 2.15
C GLY A 42 1.41 11.38 0.89
N GLN A 43 2.09 11.39 -0.27
CA GLN A 43 1.56 10.79 -1.49
C GLN A 43 1.35 9.29 -1.31
N VAL A 44 2.37 8.60 -0.80
CA VAL A 44 2.26 7.16 -0.52
C VAL A 44 1.18 6.87 0.52
N GLN A 45 1.11 7.65 1.60
CA GLN A 45 0.06 7.50 2.62
C GLN A 45 -1.34 7.57 2.01
N TRP A 46 -1.56 8.52 1.12
CA TRP A 46 -2.82 8.69 0.42
C TRP A 46 -3.15 7.48 -0.48
N HIS A 47 -2.18 7.01 -1.26
CA HIS A 47 -2.38 5.83 -2.13
C HIS A 47 -2.67 4.56 -1.31
N LEU A 48 -1.91 4.33 -0.24
CA LEU A 48 -2.10 3.21 0.69
C LEU A 48 -3.46 3.27 1.37
N TYR A 49 -3.92 4.45 1.82
CA TYR A 49 -5.25 4.62 2.39
C TYR A 49 -6.36 4.19 1.42
N VAL A 50 -6.30 4.62 0.15
CA VAL A 50 -7.31 4.24 -0.85
C VAL A 50 -7.25 2.74 -1.14
N LEU A 51 -6.04 2.18 -1.30
CA LEU A 51 -5.86 0.76 -1.57
C LEU A 51 -6.33 -0.13 -0.43
N GLU A 52 -6.07 0.26 0.82
CA GLU A 52 -6.51 -0.48 2.00
C GLU A 52 -8.02 -0.43 2.17
N ARG A 53 -8.63 0.74 1.99
CA ARG A 53 -10.09 0.92 2.02
C ARG A 53 -10.77 0.05 0.96
N ASP A 54 -10.16 -0.08 -0.21
CA ASP A 54 -10.64 -0.92 -1.32
C ASP A 54 -10.16 -2.38 -1.21
N ARG A 55 -9.59 -2.78 -0.07
CA ARG A 55 -9.12 -4.13 0.27
C ARG A 55 -8.14 -4.71 -0.74
N LYS A 56 -7.24 -3.88 -1.27
CA LYS A 56 -6.14 -4.29 -2.14
C LYS A 56 -4.84 -4.53 -1.38
N VAL A 57 -4.65 -3.80 -0.28
CA VAL A 57 -3.53 -3.99 0.64
C VAL A 57 -4.05 -4.09 2.06
N ARG A 58 -3.24 -4.64 2.97
CA ARG A 58 -3.50 -4.64 4.41
C ARG A 58 -2.21 -4.32 5.17
N ARG A 59 -2.35 -3.78 6.38
CA ARG A 59 -1.23 -3.56 7.30
C ARG A 59 -0.90 -4.81 8.10
N VAL A 60 0.37 -4.98 8.38
CA VAL A 60 0.91 -6.03 9.24
C VAL A 60 1.93 -5.37 10.16
N VAL A 61 1.91 -5.71 11.44
CA VAL A 61 2.91 -5.22 12.39
C VAL A 61 3.85 -6.36 12.73
N LYS A 62 5.13 -6.16 12.48
CA LYS A 62 6.20 -7.10 12.83
C LYS A 62 7.29 -6.33 13.57
N ASP A 63 7.64 -6.78 14.77
CA ASP A 63 8.64 -6.14 15.64
C ASP A 63 8.40 -4.63 15.87
N GLY A 64 7.12 -4.23 15.98
CA GLY A 64 6.71 -2.83 16.16
C GLY A 64 6.76 -1.98 14.88
N VAL A 65 7.13 -2.56 13.73
CA VAL A 65 7.20 -1.89 12.43
C VAL A 65 5.99 -2.27 11.59
N THR A 66 5.37 -1.27 10.96
CA THR A 66 4.22 -1.48 10.05
C THR A 66 4.70 -1.74 8.62
N TYR A 67 4.30 -2.88 8.09
CA TYR A 67 4.45 -3.29 6.70
C TYR A 67 3.10 -3.30 6.01
N TYR A 68 3.13 -3.12 4.70
CA TYR A 68 2.00 -3.26 3.81
C TYR A 68 2.21 -4.49 2.93
N VAL A 69 1.18 -5.33 2.87
CA VAL A 69 1.15 -6.55 2.04
C VAL A 69 -0.08 -6.51 1.14
N SER A 70 -0.07 -7.27 0.04
CA SER A 70 -1.27 -7.49 -0.76
C SER A 70 -2.37 -8.07 0.13
N ALA A 71 -3.62 -7.67 -0.08
CA ALA A 71 -4.75 -8.20 0.68
C ALA A 71 -4.92 -9.73 0.48
N ASN A 72 -4.37 -10.26 -0.62
CA ASN A 72 -4.35 -11.69 -0.94
C ASN A 72 -3.05 -12.38 -0.55
N ALA A 73 -2.11 -11.68 0.09
CA ALA A 73 -0.84 -12.26 0.51
C ALA A 73 -1.08 -13.45 1.47
N PRO A 74 -0.27 -14.53 1.40
CA PRO A 74 -0.38 -15.67 2.31
C PRO A 74 -0.32 -15.26 3.77
N VAL A 75 -0.93 -16.05 4.64
CA VAL A 75 -0.98 -15.78 6.08
C VAL A 75 0.40 -15.93 6.70
N GLU A 76 1.27 -16.76 6.12
CA GLU A 76 2.66 -16.94 6.61
C GLU A 76 3.49 -15.64 6.59
N LEU A 77 3.11 -14.63 5.79
CA LEU A 77 3.75 -13.31 5.79
C LEU A 77 3.26 -12.40 6.93
N LEU A 78 2.37 -12.89 7.79
CA LEU A 78 1.80 -12.19 8.94
C LEU A 78 2.44 -12.59 10.28
N GLU A 79 3.30 -13.61 10.29
CA GLU A 79 3.95 -14.18 11.48
C GLU A 79 5.43 -13.75 11.63
#